data_AF-A0A1Y3KDA9-F1
#
_entry.id   AF-A0A1Y3KDA9-F1
#
_cell.length_a   1.000
_cell.length_b   1.000
_cell.length_c   1.000
_cell.angle_alpha   90.00
_cell.angle_beta   90.00
_cell.angle_gamma   90.00
#
_symmetry.space_group_name_H-M   'P 1'
#
loop_
_entity.id
_entity.type
_entity.pdbx_description
1 polymer ?
#
loop_
_entity_poly.entity_id
_entity_poly.type
_entity_poly.pdbx_seq_one_letter_code
_entity_poly.pdbx_strand_id
1 'polypeptide(L)'
;MLGLALAFTSAHATDPINLYQGTLGERKVEVALQYTSQYEYVQGYLLDTEHHTSQPLEVTPYSKDVPLLINIMDNPRMPAAALRVRPFVFTHDRDFSGEWIDLRTRERVPFSLTRQTRFSDEQRSSWQGELLQQPQNRGKSFYVHASKAEGEYTGKVDRITIIDLASGSTLQVLDNLALAFNGTRTLTFADYNGDGIIDFRASPIGQRATGGANQEPDQFYLYQPTSNTYQRHTELEALGDKGALKFPAPGWVAQRQGSNYDTGTSDWQYYHFVDPKQLVWQRHSVEPF
;
A
#
# COMPACT_ATOMS: atom_id res chain seq x y z
N MET A 1 0.07 -40.41 -15.80
CA MET A 1 0.90 -39.77 -14.77
C MET A 1 0.11 -38.59 -14.23
N LEU A 2 -0.32 -38.65 -12.97
CA LEU A 2 -0.99 -37.54 -12.30
C LEU A 2 0.06 -36.47 -11.94
N GLY A 3 0.00 -35.30 -12.58
CA GLY A 3 0.74 -34.12 -12.15
C GLY A 3 -0.10 -33.37 -11.12
N LEU A 4 0.23 -33.55 -9.84
CA LEU A 4 -0.33 -32.76 -8.76
C LEU A 4 0.26 -31.36 -8.85
N ALA A 5 -0.46 -30.42 -9.47
CA ALA A 5 -0.14 -29.01 -9.37
C ALA A 5 -0.44 -28.57 -7.93
N LEU A 6 0.59 -28.58 -7.08
CA LEU A 6 0.57 -27.86 -5.81
C LEU A 6 0.39 -26.38 -6.13
N ALA A 7 -0.85 -25.90 -6.07
CA ALA A 7 -1.13 -24.49 -5.93
C ALA A 7 -0.63 -24.07 -4.55
N PHE A 8 0.65 -23.70 -4.46
CA PHE A 8 1.13 -22.92 -3.34
C PHE A 8 0.44 -21.57 -3.43
N THR A 9 -0.69 -21.42 -2.73
CA THR A 9 -1.11 -20.09 -2.29
C THR A 9 -0.12 -19.68 -1.22
N SER A 10 1.08 -19.27 -1.61
CA SER A 10 1.89 -18.44 -0.74
C SER A 10 1.08 -17.18 -0.52
N ALA A 11 0.39 -17.09 0.63
CA ALA A 11 0.10 -15.79 1.21
C ALA A 11 1.44 -15.06 1.17
N HIS A 12 1.59 -14.07 0.30
CA HIS A 12 2.81 -13.30 0.22
C HIS A 12 3.03 -12.74 1.62
N ALA A 13 4.01 -13.29 2.33
CA ALA A 13 4.49 -12.75 3.58
C ALA A 13 4.80 -11.27 3.33
N THR A 14 4.06 -10.37 3.97
CA THR A 14 4.36 -8.96 3.89
C THR A 14 5.71 -8.76 4.56
N ASP A 15 6.69 -8.26 3.81
CA ASP A 15 7.97 -7.86 4.38
C ASP A 15 7.73 -6.99 5.62
N PRO A 16 8.48 -7.21 6.72
CA PRO A 16 8.26 -6.47 7.93
C PRO A 16 8.55 -4.97 7.73
N ILE A 17 7.70 -4.13 8.31
CA ILE A 17 7.82 -2.67 8.27
C ILE A 17 7.97 -2.17 9.70
N ASN A 18 9.03 -1.41 9.96
CA ASN A 18 9.16 -0.62 11.18
C ASN A 18 8.74 0.81 10.92
N LEU A 19 7.89 1.34 11.80
CA LEU A 19 7.46 2.73 11.81
C LEU A 19 8.13 3.45 12.98
N TYR A 20 9.01 4.39 12.69
CA TYR A 20 9.72 5.20 13.67
C TYR A 20 9.17 6.62 13.68
N GLN A 21 8.98 7.21 14.86
CA GLN A 21 8.53 8.59 14.99
C GLN A 21 9.45 9.36 15.93
N GLY A 22 9.58 10.66 15.69
CA GLY A 22 10.40 11.56 16.50
C GLY A 22 10.62 12.87 15.76
N THR A 23 11.81 13.44 15.92
CA THR A 23 12.17 14.71 15.30
C THR A 23 13.47 14.65 14.52
N LEU A 24 13.51 15.47 13.48
CA LEU A 24 14.67 15.80 12.68
C LEU A 24 14.85 17.32 12.79
N GLY A 25 15.76 17.74 13.67
CA GLY A 25 15.77 19.13 14.15
C GLY A 25 14.45 19.46 14.85
N GLU A 26 13.77 20.50 14.39
CA GLU A 26 12.44 20.91 14.90
C GLU A 26 11.27 20.21 14.20
N ARG A 27 11.51 19.55 13.06
CA ARG A 27 10.46 18.91 12.26
C ARG A 27 10.03 17.60 12.89
N LYS A 28 8.72 17.43 13.10
CA LYS A 28 8.13 16.14 13.46
C LYS A 28 8.06 15.26 12.23
N VAL A 29 8.62 14.07 12.35
CA VAL A 29 8.73 13.15 11.23
C VAL A 29 8.38 11.73 11.64
N GLU A 30 7.96 10.97 10.65
CA GLU A 30 7.84 9.53 10.69
C GLU A 30 8.74 8.93 9.61
N VAL A 31 9.41 7.84 9.93
CA VAL A 31 10.18 7.04 8.98
C VAL A 31 9.61 5.63 8.98
N ALA A 32 9.10 5.20 7.83
CA ALA A 32 8.76 3.81 7.58
C ALA A 32 9.92 3.13 6.85
N LEU A 33 10.41 2.02 7.39
CA LEU A 33 11.38 1.16 6.72
C LEU A 33 10.79 -0.23 6.55
N GLN A 34 10.77 -0.71 5.31
CA GLN A 34 10.47 -2.08 4.92
C GLN A 34 11.79 -2.81 4.67
N TYR A 35 11.96 -3.99 5.25
CA TYR A 35 13.14 -4.83 5.02
C TYR A 35 12.78 -6.06 4.21
N THR A 36 13.47 -6.26 3.09
CA THR A 36 13.30 -7.43 2.25
C THR A 36 14.47 -8.38 2.45
N SER A 37 14.24 -9.50 3.13
CA SER A 37 15.30 -10.46 3.48
C SER A 37 15.90 -11.19 2.28
N GLN A 38 15.11 -11.41 1.22
CA GLN A 38 15.57 -12.10 0.01
C GLN A 38 16.72 -11.38 -0.71
N TYR A 39 16.76 -10.05 -0.62
CA TYR A 39 17.71 -9.20 -1.33
C TYR A 39 18.52 -8.29 -0.38
N GLU A 40 18.33 -8.47 0.93
CA GLU A 40 19.03 -7.74 1.99
C GLU A 40 19.05 -6.21 1.80
N TYR A 41 17.91 -5.62 1.45
CA TYR A 41 17.78 -4.17 1.34
C TYR A 41 16.67 -3.62 2.22
N VAL A 42 16.75 -2.33 2.50
CA VAL A 42 15.66 -1.54 3.05
C VAL A 42 15.17 -0.50 2.04
N GLN A 43 13.90 -0.16 2.16
CA GLN A 43 13.24 0.91 1.42
C GLN A 43 12.12 1.50 2.28
N GLY A 44 11.46 2.56 1.83
CA GLY A 44 10.28 3.08 2.50
C GLY A 44 10.08 4.56 2.26
N TYR A 45 9.72 5.31 3.30
CA TYR A 45 9.44 6.73 3.20
C TYR A 45 9.83 7.51 4.45
N LEU A 46 10.15 8.80 4.25
CA LEU A 46 10.15 9.83 5.28
C LEU A 46 8.85 10.63 5.12
N LEU A 47 8.06 10.74 6.18
CA LEU A 47 6.82 11.51 6.23
C LEU A 47 7.03 12.74 7.11
N ASP A 48 6.71 13.90 6.54
CA ASP A 48 6.47 15.11 7.31
C ASP A 48 5.07 14.99 7.93
N THR A 49 5.02 14.82 9.25
CA THR A 49 3.74 14.50 9.93
C THR A 49 2.82 15.71 10.05
N GLU A 50 3.35 16.92 9.93
CA GLU A 50 2.56 18.15 10.01
C GLU A 50 1.88 18.44 8.67
N HIS A 51 2.61 18.24 7.57
CA HIS A 51 2.10 18.50 6.22
C HIS A 51 1.50 17.27 5.54
N HIS A 52 1.61 16.09 6.17
CA HIS A 52 1.17 14.80 5.62
C HIS A 52 1.80 14.44 4.27
N THR A 53 2.93 15.05 3.92
CA THR A 53 3.67 14.80 2.68
C THR A 53 4.80 13.82 2.91
N SER A 54 4.89 12.78 2.09
CA SER A 54 5.98 11.80 2.15
C SER A 54 6.98 11.95 1.02
N GLN A 55 8.22 11.58 1.30
CA GLN A 55 9.30 11.46 0.34
C GLN A 55 9.77 10.00 0.33
N PRO A 56 9.85 9.36 -0.85
CA PRO A 56 10.34 8.00 -0.92
C PRO A 56 11.82 7.94 -0.53
N LEU A 57 12.17 6.85 0.14
CA LEU A 57 13.55 6.49 0.41
C LEU A 57 14.08 5.60 -0.73
N GLU A 58 15.34 5.77 -1.07
CA GLU A 58 16.02 4.89 -2.03
C GLU A 58 16.03 3.44 -1.54
N VAL A 59 16.01 2.49 -2.47
CA VAL A 59 16.29 1.08 -2.17
C VAL A 59 17.78 0.94 -1.84
N THR A 60 18.11 0.65 -0.59
CA THR A 60 19.49 0.64 -0.12
C THR A 60 19.85 -0.71 0.50
N PRO A 61 20.97 -1.35 0.11
CA PRO A 61 21.48 -2.53 0.80
C PRO A 61 21.62 -2.29 2.29
N TYR A 62 21.23 -3.27 3.09
CA TYR A 62 21.24 -3.19 4.55
C TYR A 62 22.13 -4.26 5.16
N SER A 63 22.98 -3.83 6.07
CA SER A 63 23.71 -4.71 6.97
C SER A 63 23.71 -4.09 8.37
N LYS A 64 23.46 -4.94 9.37
CA LYS A 64 23.33 -4.52 10.77
C LYS A 64 24.63 -3.95 11.37
N ASP A 65 25.78 -4.27 10.77
CA ASP A 65 27.11 -3.99 11.33
C ASP A 65 27.72 -2.69 10.77
N VAL A 66 27.08 -2.06 9.79
CA VAL A 66 27.57 -0.83 9.14
C VAL A 66 26.52 0.28 9.19
N PRO A 67 26.92 1.57 9.17
CA PRO A 67 25.98 2.66 9.03
C PRO A 67 25.18 2.54 7.73
N LEU A 68 23.87 2.74 7.80
CA LEU A 68 23.02 2.84 6.62
C LEU A 68 23.03 4.28 6.12
N LEU A 69 23.39 4.50 4.86
CA LEU A 69 23.22 5.79 4.19
C LEU A 69 22.13 5.64 3.14
N ILE A 70 20.95 6.21 3.41
CA ILE A 70 19.78 6.09 2.55
C ILE A 70 19.35 7.47 2.05
N ASN A 71 19.23 7.60 0.73
CA ASN A 71 18.84 8.86 0.11
C ASN A 71 17.33 9.10 0.25
N ILE A 72 16.97 10.35 0.49
CA ILE A 72 15.60 10.85 0.46
C ILE A 72 15.36 11.46 -0.93
N MET A 73 14.46 10.86 -1.68
CA MET A 73 14.22 11.17 -3.07
C MET A 73 13.15 12.26 -3.17
N ASP A 74 13.52 13.46 -3.61
CA ASP A 74 12.55 14.51 -4.01
C ASP A 74 12.24 14.44 -5.51
N ASN A 75 13.18 13.90 -6.31
CA ASN A 75 12.98 13.47 -7.68
C ASN A 75 13.78 12.17 -7.96
N PRO A 76 13.43 11.41 -9.01
CA PRO A 76 14.07 10.12 -9.29
C PRO A 76 15.55 10.17 -9.70
N ARG A 77 16.11 11.35 -10.02
CA ARG A 77 17.45 11.51 -10.61
C ARG A 77 18.45 12.19 -9.67
N MET A 78 17.99 12.90 -8.65
CA MET A 78 18.85 13.70 -7.79
C MET A 78 18.21 13.79 -6.41
N PRO A 79 18.78 13.16 -5.38
CA PRO A 79 18.26 13.24 -4.02
C PRO A 79 18.48 14.64 -3.41
N ALA A 80 17.52 15.10 -2.60
CA ALA A 80 17.66 16.35 -1.86
C ALA A 80 18.51 16.19 -0.59
N ALA A 81 18.37 15.03 0.06
CA ALA A 81 18.93 14.77 1.37
C ALA A 81 19.24 13.28 1.54
N ALA A 82 19.92 12.94 2.63
CA ALA A 82 20.15 11.55 3.03
C ALA A 82 20.00 11.39 4.54
N LEU A 83 19.61 10.20 4.98
CA LEU A 83 19.73 9.76 6.37
C LEU A 83 20.96 8.88 6.49
N ARG A 84 21.92 9.32 7.31
CA ARG A 84 23.04 8.49 7.76
C ARG A 84 22.70 7.93 9.12
N VAL A 85 22.17 6.71 9.14
CA VAL A 85 21.74 5.99 10.33
C VAL A 85 22.94 5.25 10.93
N ARG A 86 23.02 5.22 12.26
CA ARG A 86 23.95 4.34 12.97
C ARG A 86 23.63 2.86 12.67
N PRO A 87 24.61 1.93 12.81
CA PRO A 87 24.32 0.50 12.73
C PRO A 87 23.19 0.12 13.69
N PHE A 88 22.26 -0.71 13.23
CA PHE A 88 21.08 -1.14 13.98
C PHE A 88 20.63 -2.52 13.53
N VAL A 89 19.89 -3.21 14.40
CA VAL A 89 19.26 -4.51 14.12
C VAL A 89 17.78 -4.30 13.84
N PHE A 90 17.39 -4.34 12.56
CA PHE A 90 16.02 -4.09 12.09
C PHE A 90 14.92 -4.83 12.87
N THR A 91 15.14 -6.10 13.25
CA THR A 91 14.12 -6.90 13.94
C THR A 91 14.01 -6.60 15.44
N HIS A 92 15.04 -6.02 16.05
CA HIS A 92 15.12 -5.87 17.51
C HIS A 92 15.04 -4.41 17.95
N ASP A 93 15.86 -3.55 17.34
CA ASP A 93 16.12 -2.21 17.84
C ASP A 93 14.89 -1.32 17.71
N ARG A 94 14.59 -0.62 18.82
CA ARG A 94 13.51 0.37 18.88
C ARG A 94 14.02 1.77 18.58
N ASP A 95 15.30 2.03 18.79
CA ASP A 95 15.88 3.34 18.52
C ASP A 95 16.42 3.40 17.10
N PHE A 96 16.13 4.50 16.43
CA PHE A 96 16.60 4.78 15.08
C PHE A 96 17.16 6.20 15.06
N SER A 97 18.49 6.31 15.04
CA SER A 97 19.18 7.58 15.23
C SER A 97 20.36 7.73 14.27
N GLY A 98 20.72 8.98 14.01
CA GLY A 98 21.73 9.29 13.02
C GLY A 98 21.80 10.78 12.71
N GLU A 99 22.24 11.09 11.51
CA GLU A 99 22.32 12.44 10.97
C GLU A 99 21.47 12.51 9.70
N TRP A 100 20.60 13.51 9.61
CA TRP A 100 20.07 13.96 8.34
C TRP A 100 21.07 14.90 7.69
N ILE A 101 21.29 14.74 6.40
CA ILE A 101 22.28 15.48 5.62
C ILE A 101 21.57 16.13 4.45
N ASP A 102 21.57 17.46 4.39
CA ASP A 102 21.18 18.19 3.18
C ASP A 102 22.30 18.02 2.15
N LEU A 103 22.00 17.46 0.98
CA LEU A 103 23.01 17.19 -0.04
C LEU A 103 23.40 18.43 -0.86
N ARG A 104 22.63 19.52 -0.75
CA ARG A 104 22.86 20.79 -1.45
C ARG A 104 23.67 21.76 -0.58
N THR A 105 23.29 21.91 0.68
CA THR A 105 23.93 22.85 1.63
C THR A 105 25.02 22.18 2.47
N ARG A 106 25.04 20.84 2.54
CA ARG A 106 25.88 20.03 3.42
C ARG A 106 25.60 20.22 4.91
N GLU A 107 24.47 20.85 5.25
CA GLU A 107 23.98 20.94 6.62
C GLU A 107 23.74 19.53 7.19
N ARG A 108 24.02 19.37 8.48
CA ARG A 108 23.82 18.11 9.19
C ARG A 108 23.04 18.35 10.46
N VAL A 109 21.96 17.59 10.61
CA VAL A 109 21.07 17.71 11.76
C VAL A 109 20.95 16.33 12.40
N PRO A 110 21.27 16.18 13.70
CA PRO A 110 21.05 14.91 14.37
C PRO A 110 19.55 14.61 14.46
N PHE A 111 19.19 13.34 14.34
CA PHE A 111 17.83 12.88 14.60
C PHE A 111 17.85 11.68 15.56
N SER A 112 16.75 11.53 16.29
CA SER A 112 16.49 10.36 17.12
C SER A 112 15.01 10.05 17.07
N LEU A 113 14.69 8.88 16.55
CA LEU A 113 13.32 8.38 16.40
C LEU A 113 13.19 7.09 17.22
N THR A 114 11.96 6.82 17.67
CA THR A 114 11.60 5.59 18.39
C THR A 114 10.54 4.84 17.62
N ARG A 115 10.71 3.53 17.51
CA ARG A 115 9.78 2.63 16.83
C ARG A 115 8.45 2.62 17.58
N GLN A 116 7.40 3.04 16.89
CA GLN A 116 6.02 2.99 17.37
C GLN A 116 5.39 1.62 17.08
N THR A 117 5.54 1.15 15.83
CA THR A 117 4.94 -0.10 15.38
C THR A 117 5.95 -0.90 14.56
N ARG A 118 5.95 -2.23 14.75
CA ARG A 118 6.55 -3.18 13.82
C ARG A 118 5.43 -4.00 13.22
N PHE A 119 5.11 -3.74 11.96
CA PHE A 119 4.20 -4.56 11.18
C PHE A 119 4.98 -5.80 10.73
N SER A 120 4.61 -6.98 11.25
CA SER A 120 5.23 -8.25 10.87
C SER A 120 4.22 -9.34 10.55
N ASP A 121 4.61 -10.22 9.65
CA ASP A 121 3.90 -11.44 9.27
C ASP A 121 4.08 -12.58 10.29
N GLU A 122 5.08 -12.48 11.17
CA GLU A 122 5.33 -13.41 12.29
C GLU A 122 4.04 -13.71 13.09
N GLN A 123 3.65 -14.98 13.16
CA GLN A 123 2.39 -15.40 13.78
C GLN A 123 2.33 -15.06 15.28
N ARG A 124 3.47 -15.06 15.97
CA ARG A 124 3.56 -14.73 17.41
C ARG A 124 3.59 -13.24 17.71
N SER A 125 3.68 -12.39 16.68
CA SER A 125 3.66 -10.94 16.88
C SER A 125 2.24 -10.42 16.98
N SER A 126 1.99 -9.53 17.94
CA SER A 126 0.81 -8.67 17.96
C SER A 126 1.23 -7.22 17.76
N TRP A 127 0.41 -6.47 17.04
CA TRP A 127 0.68 -5.07 16.75
C TRP A 127 -0.60 -4.32 16.39
N GLN A 128 -0.56 -3.00 16.57
CA GLN A 128 -1.54 -2.05 16.05
C GLN A 128 -0.82 -0.76 15.66
N GLY A 129 -1.33 -0.07 14.65
CA GLY A 129 -0.75 1.19 14.21
C GLY A 129 -1.37 1.73 12.93
N GLU A 130 -0.98 2.94 12.58
CA GLU A 130 -1.36 3.56 11.32
C GLU A 130 -0.20 3.49 10.32
N LEU A 131 -0.50 3.32 9.03
CA LEU A 131 0.51 3.27 7.99
C LEU A 131 0.05 4.06 6.77
N LEU A 132 0.92 4.95 6.27
CA LEU A 132 0.67 5.68 5.04
C LEU A 132 0.59 4.72 3.85
N GLN A 133 -0.39 4.97 2.98
CA GLN A 133 -0.55 4.35 1.68
C GLN A 133 -0.29 5.44 0.64
N GLN A 134 0.63 5.20 -0.30
CA GLN A 134 1.13 6.25 -1.19
C GLN A 134 0.35 6.23 -2.53
N PRO A 135 -0.67 7.07 -2.73
CA PRO A 135 -1.29 7.25 -4.04
C PRO A 135 -0.32 7.95 -5.00
N GLN A 136 -0.53 7.79 -6.30
CA GLN A 136 0.21 8.56 -7.31
C GLN A 136 -0.26 10.03 -7.41
N ASN A 137 -1.38 10.40 -6.78
CA ASN A 137 -1.96 11.74 -6.85
C ASN A 137 -1.53 12.63 -5.68
N ARG A 138 -1.13 13.88 -6.00
CA ARG A 138 -0.43 14.82 -5.11
C ARG A 138 -1.32 15.66 -4.19
N GLY A 139 -2.62 15.35 -4.10
CA GLY A 139 -3.58 16.17 -3.34
C GLY A 139 -4.12 15.56 -2.05
N LYS A 140 -3.93 14.26 -1.81
CA LYS A 140 -4.51 13.55 -0.67
C LYS A 140 -3.52 12.54 -0.09
N SER A 141 -3.58 12.34 1.22
CA SER A 141 -2.86 11.26 1.92
C SER A 141 -3.84 10.26 2.50
N PHE A 142 -3.48 8.97 2.43
CA PHE A 142 -4.32 7.86 2.87
C PHE A 142 -3.58 7.09 3.94
N TYR A 143 -4.21 6.91 5.10
CA TYR A 143 -3.66 6.14 6.20
C TYR A 143 -4.58 4.96 6.46
N VAL A 144 -3.99 3.76 6.58
CA VAL A 144 -4.73 2.60 7.09
C VAL A 144 -4.40 2.44 8.57
N HIS A 145 -5.41 2.33 9.42
CA HIS A 145 -5.23 1.78 10.75
C HIS A 145 -5.33 0.26 10.65
N ALA A 146 -4.29 -0.41 11.13
CA ALA A 146 -4.17 -1.85 11.01
C ALA A 146 -3.85 -2.48 12.36
N SER A 147 -4.31 -3.70 12.57
CA SER A 147 -3.99 -4.49 13.75
C SER A 147 -3.81 -5.96 13.40
N LYS A 148 -3.05 -6.67 14.24
CA LYS A 148 -2.90 -8.12 14.20
C LYS A 148 -2.79 -8.62 15.64
N ALA A 149 -3.67 -9.54 16.02
CA ALA A 149 -3.55 -10.25 17.28
C ALA A 149 -2.53 -11.40 17.17
N GLU A 150 -1.97 -11.81 18.31
CA GLU A 150 -1.12 -12.99 18.35
C GLU A 150 -1.90 -14.23 17.89
N GLY A 151 -1.29 -15.04 17.03
CA GLY A 151 -1.90 -16.23 16.43
C GLY A 151 -2.59 -15.98 15.08
N GLU A 152 -2.96 -14.74 14.75
CA GLU A 152 -3.54 -14.40 13.45
C GLU A 152 -2.49 -14.51 12.33
N TYR A 153 -2.93 -14.94 11.14
CA TYR A 153 -2.04 -15.13 9.99
C TYR A 153 -1.74 -13.83 9.24
N THR A 154 -2.66 -12.87 9.28
CA THR A 154 -2.55 -11.60 8.56
C THR A 154 -3.13 -10.48 9.41
N GLY A 155 -2.65 -9.26 9.19
CA GLY A 155 -3.25 -8.10 9.82
C GLY A 155 -4.57 -7.73 9.14
N LYS A 156 -5.42 -7.05 9.89
CA LYS A 156 -6.67 -6.47 9.40
C LYS A 156 -6.60 -4.95 9.42
N VAL A 157 -7.28 -4.32 8.46
CA VAL A 157 -7.55 -2.88 8.45
C VAL A 157 -9.01 -2.65 8.75
N ASP A 158 -9.26 -1.85 9.78
CA ASP A 158 -10.58 -1.48 10.28
C ASP A 158 -10.93 -0.01 10.04
N ARG A 159 -9.93 0.83 9.72
CA ARG A 159 -10.13 2.23 9.38
C ARG A 159 -9.19 2.71 8.26
N ILE A 160 -9.74 3.54 7.38
CA ILE A 160 -8.96 4.36 6.43
C ILE A 160 -9.24 5.84 6.72
N THR A 161 -8.19 6.61 6.97
CA THR A 161 -8.25 8.05 7.14
C THR A 161 -7.70 8.73 5.89
N ILE A 162 -8.45 9.67 5.33
CA ILE A 162 -8.09 10.42 4.13
C ILE A 162 -7.91 11.89 4.53
N ILE A 163 -6.72 12.41 4.28
CA ILE A 163 -6.35 13.81 4.55
C ILE A 163 -6.30 14.57 3.24
N ASP A 164 -6.89 15.76 3.21
CA ASP A 164 -6.70 16.73 2.13
C ASP A 164 -5.39 17.49 2.35
N LEU A 165 -4.44 17.37 1.43
CA LEU A 165 -3.09 17.95 1.60
C LEU A 165 -3.08 19.48 1.47
N ALA A 166 -4.07 20.07 0.80
CA ALA A 166 -4.15 21.51 0.65
C ALA A 166 -4.51 22.20 1.98
N SER A 167 -5.41 21.60 2.75
CA SER A 167 -5.88 22.12 4.05
C SER A 167 -5.23 21.46 5.25
N GLY A 168 -4.56 20.31 5.08
CA GLY A 168 -4.08 19.46 6.18
C GLY A 168 -5.20 18.82 7.01
N SER A 169 -6.46 18.96 6.59
CA SER A 169 -7.62 18.51 7.36
C SER A 169 -8.07 17.12 6.94
N THR A 170 -8.65 16.37 7.89
CA THR A 170 -9.31 15.11 7.58
C THR A 170 -10.49 15.34 6.64
N LEU A 171 -10.39 14.79 5.44
CA LEU A 171 -11.43 14.82 4.44
C LEU A 171 -12.51 13.78 4.74
N GLN A 172 -12.09 12.56 5.07
CA GLN A 172 -12.98 11.45 5.29
C GLN A 172 -12.33 10.40 6.20
N VAL A 173 -13.16 9.75 7.02
CA VAL A 173 -12.81 8.53 7.73
C VAL A 173 -13.78 7.44 7.27
N LEU A 174 -13.23 6.30 6.86
CA LEU A 174 -13.97 5.08 6.57
C LEU A 174 -13.70 4.11 7.72
N ASP A 175 -14.69 3.84 8.55
CA ASP A 175 -14.59 2.98 9.73
C ASP A 175 -15.33 1.65 9.57
N ASN A 176 -15.13 0.75 10.53
CA ASN A 176 -15.75 -0.58 10.59
C ASN A 176 -15.44 -1.44 9.34
N LEU A 177 -14.21 -1.29 8.84
CA LEU A 177 -13.72 -2.05 7.69
C LEU A 177 -13.27 -3.46 8.11
N ALA A 178 -13.28 -4.38 7.15
CA ALA A 178 -12.79 -5.74 7.32
C ALA A 178 -11.88 -6.08 6.14
N LEU A 179 -10.75 -5.37 6.04
CA LEU A 179 -9.83 -5.45 4.90
C LEU A 179 -8.54 -6.17 5.29
N ALA A 180 -7.89 -6.83 4.33
CA ALA A 180 -6.59 -7.46 4.52
C ALA A 180 -5.48 -6.41 4.53
N PHE A 181 -4.61 -6.45 5.55
CA PHE A 181 -3.42 -5.60 5.59
C PHE A 181 -2.30 -6.21 4.75
N ASN A 182 -1.75 -5.42 3.82
CA ASN A 182 -0.63 -5.78 2.97
C ASN A 182 0.45 -4.69 2.97
N GLY A 183 0.80 -4.21 4.17
CA GLY A 183 1.86 -3.20 4.33
C GLY A 183 1.51 -1.89 3.62
N THR A 184 2.51 -1.31 2.95
CA THR A 184 2.37 -0.10 2.13
C THR A 184 1.57 -0.30 0.85
N ARG A 185 1.14 -1.54 0.56
CA ARG A 185 0.34 -1.94 -0.61
C ARG A 185 -1.04 -2.45 -0.22
N THR A 186 -1.54 -2.03 0.94
CA THR A 186 -2.89 -2.39 1.39
C THR A 186 -3.95 -1.78 0.48
N LEU A 187 -3.74 -0.54 0.05
CA LEU A 187 -4.56 0.12 -0.96
C LEU A 187 -3.87 0.06 -2.33
N THR A 188 -4.63 -0.33 -3.35
CA THR A 188 -4.20 -0.21 -4.75
C THR A 188 -4.92 0.97 -5.37
N PHE A 189 -4.15 1.93 -5.89
CA PHE A 189 -4.67 3.18 -6.44
C PHE A 189 -4.70 3.12 -7.97
N ALA A 190 -5.79 3.58 -8.57
CA ALA A 190 -5.95 3.77 -10.01
C ALA A 190 -7.14 4.71 -10.27
N ASP A 191 -7.23 5.30 -11.46
CA ASP A 191 -8.45 5.97 -11.93
C ASP A 191 -9.37 4.92 -12.55
N TYR A 192 -10.27 4.34 -11.75
CA TYR A 192 -11.10 3.20 -12.18
C TYR A 192 -12.28 3.64 -13.03
N ASN A 193 -12.88 4.79 -12.72
CA ASN A 193 -14.04 5.34 -13.45
C ASN A 193 -13.68 6.30 -14.59
N GLY A 194 -12.41 6.67 -14.74
CA GLY A 194 -11.93 7.53 -15.82
C GLY A 194 -12.22 9.01 -15.60
N ASP A 195 -12.49 9.44 -14.35
CA ASP A 195 -12.82 10.83 -14.03
C ASP A 195 -11.58 11.72 -13.81
N GLY A 196 -10.38 11.14 -13.91
CA GLY A 196 -9.10 11.82 -13.72
C GLY A 196 -8.72 12.02 -12.25
N ILE A 197 -9.53 11.54 -11.31
CA ILE A 197 -9.23 11.49 -9.88
C ILE A 197 -8.79 10.07 -9.52
N ILE A 198 -7.90 9.97 -8.54
CA ILE A 198 -7.42 8.67 -8.11
C ILE A 198 -8.49 8.01 -7.23
N ASP A 199 -8.85 6.79 -7.54
CA ASP A 199 -9.66 5.89 -6.72
C ASP A 199 -8.76 4.89 -5.99
N PHE A 200 -9.35 4.04 -5.17
CA PHE A 200 -8.62 2.90 -4.62
C PHE A 200 -9.48 1.65 -4.49
N ARG A 201 -8.80 0.51 -4.49
CA ARG A 201 -9.38 -0.77 -4.09
C ARG A 201 -8.60 -1.38 -2.93
N ALA A 202 -9.28 -2.23 -2.17
CA ALA A 202 -8.69 -3.00 -1.09
C ALA A 202 -9.30 -4.40 -1.05
N SER A 203 -8.48 -5.41 -0.75
CA SER A 203 -8.97 -6.77 -0.60
C SER A 203 -9.63 -6.97 0.77
N PRO A 204 -10.80 -7.61 0.85
CA PRO A 204 -11.36 -8.06 2.13
C PRO A 204 -10.41 -8.98 2.89
N ILE A 205 -10.55 -8.99 4.22
CA ILE A 205 -9.83 -9.93 5.07
C ILE A 205 -10.33 -11.37 4.85
N GLY A 206 -11.64 -11.55 4.61
CA GLY A 206 -12.28 -12.85 4.37
C GLY A 206 -11.76 -13.97 5.28
N GLN A 207 -11.46 -15.13 4.68
CA GLN A 207 -10.85 -16.28 5.38
C GLN A 207 -9.33 -16.13 5.62
N ARG A 208 -8.68 -15.04 5.18
CA ARG A 208 -7.22 -14.88 5.39
C ARG A 208 -6.85 -14.74 6.85
N ALA A 209 -7.75 -14.19 7.67
CA ALA A 209 -7.55 -14.07 9.13
C ALA A 209 -7.19 -15.41 9.78
N THR A 210 -7.72 -16.52 9.26
CA THR A 210 -7.51 -17.89 9.75
C THR A 210 -6.55 -18.72 8.89
N GLY A 211 -5.84 -18.07 7.95
CA GLY A 211 -4.88 -18.73 7.05
C GLY A 211 -5.50 -19.31 5.76
N GLY A 212 -6.79 -19.08 5.51
CA GLY A 212 -7.46 -19.47 4.28
C GLY A 212 -7.15 -18.53 3.11
N ALA A 213 -7.40 -19.00 1.87
CA ALA A 213 -7.37 -18.13 0.70
C ALA A 213 -8.54 -17.14 0.76
N ASN A 214 -8.32 -15.89 0.33
CA ASN A 214 -9.46 -14.98 0.15
C ASN A 214 -10.24 -15.40 -1.10
N GLN A 215 -11.56 -15.51 -0.95
CA GLN A 215 -12.49 -15.79 -2.04
C GLN A 215 -13.43 -14.60 -2.31
N GLU A 216 -13.39 -13.56 -1.47
CA GLU A 216 -14.22 -12.37 -1.64
C GLU A 216 -13.57 -11.41 -2.67
N PRO A 217 -14.37 -10.73 -3.50
CA PRO A 217 -13.88 -9.77 -4.47
C PRO A 217 -13.27 -8.56 -3.76
N ASP A 218 -12.37 -7.85 -4.45
CA ASP A 218 -11.86 -6.56 -3.96
C ASP A 218 -13.02 -5.57 -3.77
N GLN A 219 -12.93 -4.73 -2.73
CA GLN A 219 -13.82 -3.59 -2.53
C GLN A 219 -13.27 -2.38 -3.27
N PHE A 220 -14.13 -1.69 -4.01
CA PHE A 220 -13.74 -0.54 -4.84
C PHE A 220 -14.34 0.74 -4.26
N TYR A 221 -13.49 1.72 -4.00
CA TYR A 221 -13.86 3.02 -3.44
C TYR A 221 -13.59 4.10 -4.46
N LEU A 222 -14.66 4.59 -5.08
CA LEU A 222 -14.57 5.59 -6.14
C LEU A 222 -14.83 6.98 -5.58
N TYR A 223 -14.04 7.95 -6.03
CA TYR A 223 -14.22 9.34 -5.67
C TYR A 223 -15.55 9.88 -6.19
N GLN A 224 -16.22 10.68 -5.36
CA GLN A 224 -17.51 11.29 -5.65
C GLN A 224 -17.35 12.81 -5.62
N PRO A 225 -17.26 13.48 -6.77
CA PRO A 225 -17.02 14.92 -6.85
C PRO A 225 -18.07 15.75 -6.11
N THR A 226 -19.33 15.30 -6.09
CA THR A 226 -20.44 16.04 -5.46
C THR A 226 -20.33 16.11 -3.95
N SER A 227 -19.75 15.09 -3.31
CA SER A 227 -19.59 15.03 -1.86
C SER A 227 -18.14 15.18 -1.42
N ASN A 228 -17.19 15.23 -2.36
CA ASN A 228 -15.75 15.22 -2.11
C ASN A 228 -15.33 14.05 -1.20
N THR A 229 -15.91 12.87 -1.43
CA THR A 229 -15.67 11.67 -0.62
C THR A 229 -15.53 10.43 -1.49
N TYR A 230 -14.97 9.37 -0.94
CA TYR A 230 -14.88 8.05 -1.55
C TYR A 230 -16.05 7.17 -1.11
N GLN A 231 -16.66 6.47 -2.05
CA GLN A 231 -17.81 5.59 -1.79
C GLN A 231 -17.60 4.23 -2.43
N ARG A 232 -18.10 3.17 -1.77
CA ARG A 232 -18.05 1.81 -2.33
C ARG A 232 -18.87 1.71 -3.60
N HIS A 233 -18.34 1.00 -4.59
CA HIS A 233 -18.99 0.80 -5.88
C HIS A 233 -19.41 -0.67 -6.09
N THR A 234 -20.59 -0.99 -5.59
CA THR A 234 -21.09 -2.38 -5.50
C THR A 234 -21.28 -3.06 -6.86
N GLU A 235 -21.61 -2.33 -7.93
CA GLU A 235 -21.73 -2.92 -9.27
C GLU A 235 -20.38 -3.43 -9.79
N LEU A 236 -19.28 -2.75 -9.44
CA LEU A 236 -17.93 -3.15 -9.86
C LEU A 236 -17.46 -4.35 -9.03
N GLU A 237 -17.77 -4.36 -7.74
CA GLU A 237 -17.54 -5.50 -6.85
C GLU A 237 -18.30 -6.75 -7.32
N ALA A 238 -19.57 -6.60 -7.70
CA ALA A 238 -20.41 -7.68 -8.23
C ALA A 238 -19.95 -8.23 -9.58
N LEU A 239 -19.19 -7.45 -10.38
CA LEU A 239 -18.48 -7.99 -11.54
C LEU A 239 -17.28 -8.83 -11.11
N GLY A 240 -16.53 -8.38 -10.09
CA GLY A 240 -15.42 -9.13 -9.52
C GLY A 240 -15.82 -10.49 -8.95
N ASP A 241 -17.03 -10.58 -8.38
CA ASP A 241 -17.63 -11.86 -7.94
C ASP A 241 -17.79 -12.89 -9.06
N LYS A 242 -17.99 -12.42 -10.30
CA LYS A 242 -18.22 -13.29 -11.47
C LYS A 242 -16.92 -13.73 -12.13
N GLY A 243 -15.80 -13.08 -11.82
CA GLY A 243 -14.50 -13.44 -12.35
C GLY A 243 -13.47 -12.32 -12.24
N ALA A 244 -12.22 -12.66 -12.55
CA ALA A 244 -11.11 -11.72 -12.45
C ALA A 244 -11.35 -10.44 -13.28
N LEU A 245 -11.04 -9.30 -12.68
CA LEU A 245 -11.12 -7.98 -13.32
C LEU A 245 -9.75 -7.54 -13.82
N LYS A 246 -9.73 -6.88 -14.97
CA LYS A 246 -8.61 -6.08 -15.49
C LYS A 246 -9.09 -4.68 -15.86
N PHE A 247 -8.19 -3.70 -15.78
CA PHE A 247 -8.47 -2.30 -16.07
C PHE A 247 -7.52 -1.83 -17.19
N PRO A 248 -7.90 -2.02 -18.47
CA PRO A 248 -7.01 -1.79 -19.61
C PRO A 248 -6.70 -0.31 -19.87
N ALA A 249 -7.58 0.59 -19.43
CA ALA A 249 -7.44 2.04 -19.51
C ALA A 249 -8.36 2.68 -18.45
N PRO A 250 -8.15 3.96 -18.07
CA PRO A 250 -9.07 4.68 -17.21
C PRO A 250 -10.52 4.58 -17.73
N GLY A 251 -11.47 4.31 -16.84
CA GLY A 251 -12.89 4.13 -17.15
C GLY A 251 -13.26 2.82 -17.85
N TRP A 252 -12.30 1.97 -18.21
CA TRP A 252 -12.56 0.66 -18.81
C TRP A 252 -12.35 -0.47 -17.81
N VAL A 253 -13.29 -1.42 -17.80
CA VAL A 253 -13.22 -2.64 -16.99
C VAL A 253 -13.42 -3.84 -17.90
N ALA A 254 -12.59 -4.87 -17.76
CA ALA A 254 -12.83 -6.16 -18.39
C ALA A 254 -12.94 -7.27 -17.35
N GLN A 255 -13.97 -8.10 -17.48
CA GLN A 255 -14.28 -9.19 -16.57
C GLN A 255 -14.16 -10.54 -17.29
N ARG A 256 -13.32 -11.42 -16.76
CA ARG A 256 -13.06 -12.75 -17.34
C ARG A 256 -14.27 -13.65 -17.13
N GLN A 257 -14.81 -14.20 -18.22
CA GLN A 257 -15.87 -15.23 -18.17
C GLN A 257 -15.30 -16.65 -18.03
N GLY A 258 -14.11 -16.89 -18.57
CA GLY A 258 -13.49 -18.21 -18.55
C GLY A 258 -12.11 -18.24 -19.22
N SER A 259 -11.45 -19.38 -19.11
CA SER A 259 -10.16 -19.64 -19.76
C SER A 259 -10.15 -21.00 -20.42
N ASN A 260 -9.64 -21.04 -21.64
CA ASN A 260 -9.38 -22.24 -22.40
C ASN A 260 -7.86 -22.47 -22.43
N TYR A 261 -7.41 -23.47 -21.69
CA TYR A 261 -5.99 -23.81 -21.57
C TYR A 261 -5.43 -24.54 -22.80
N ASP A 262 -6.27 -25.19 -23.60
CA ASP A 262 -5.84 -25.88 -24.82
C ASP A 262 -5.43 -24.88 -25.91
N THR A 263 -6.08 -23.72 -25.93
CA THR A 263 -5.80 -22.64 -26.88
C THR A 263 -5.03 -21.48 -26.27
N GLY A 264 -4.81 -21.49 -24.95
CA GLY A 264 -4.19 -20.38 -24.23
C GLY A 264 -4.99 -19.08 -24.34
N THR A 265 -6.33 -19.14 -24.33
CA THR A 265 -7.20 -17.96 -24.51
C THR A 265 -8.20 -17.75 -23.37
N SER A 266 -8.55 -16.49 -23.11
CA SER A 266 -9.54 -16.07 -22.12
C SER A 266 -10.66 -15.28 -22.76
N ASP A 267 -11.88 -15.58 -22.34
CA ASP A 267 -13.08 -14.84 -22.70
C ASP A 267 -13.26 -13.65 -21.75
N TRP A 268 -13.45 -12.47 -22.32
CA TRP A 268 -13.57 -11.20 -21.60
C TRP A 268 -14.82 -10.43 -22.04
N GLN A 269 -15.58 -9.97 -21.05
CA GLN A 269 -16.59 -8.92 -21.24
C GLN A 269 -16.02 -7.57 -20.87
N TYR A 270 -16.18 -6.59 -21.76
CA TYR A 270 -15.70 -5.23 -21.59
C TYR A 270 -16.85 -4.30 -21.25
N TYR A 271 -16.60 -3.45 -20.28
CA TYR A 271 -17.49 -2.44 -19.76
C TYR A 271 -16.78 -1.08 -19.76
N HIS A 272 -17.56 -0.01 -19.86
CA HIS A 272 -17.06 1.36 -19.81
C HIS A 272 -17.95 2.21 -18.92
N PHE A 273 -17.34 3.05 -18.09
CA PHE A 273 -18.05 4.06 -17.32
C PHE A 273 -18.57 5.16 -18.26
N VAL A 274 -19.89 5.31 -18.35
CA VAL A 274 -20.51 6.40 -19.14
C VAL A 274 -20.69 7.67 -18.31
N ASP A 275 -20.69 7.52 -16.99
CA ASP A 275 -20.50 8.55 -15.98
C ASP A 275 -19.77 7.94 -14.77
N PRO A 276 -19.34 8.74 -13.76
CA PRO A 276 -18.56 8.25 -12.61
C PRO A 276 -19.22 7.15 -11.75
N LYS A 277 -20.50 6.82 -11.99
CA LYS A 277 -21.29 5.83 -11.24
C LYS A 277 -21.86 4.72 -12.11
N GLN A 278 -21.95 4.92 -13.42
CA GLN A 278 -22.66 3.99 -14.31
C GLN A 278 -21.69 3.23 -15.21
N LEU A 279 -21.62 1.92 -14.98
CA LEU A 279 -20.82 1.01 -15.79
C LEU A 279 -21.69 0.29 -16.83
N VAL A 280 -21.37 0.42 -18.12
CA VAL A 280 -22.18 -0.11 -19.22
C VAL A 280 -21.39 -1.13 -20.03
N TRP A 281 -21.99 -2.28 -20.29
CA TRP A 281 -21.43 -3.30 -21.17
C TRP A 281 -21.22 -2.76 -22.58
N GLN A 282 -20.05 -3.04 -23.18
CA GLN A 282 -19.66 -2.54 -24.49
C GLN A 282 -19.48 -3.66 -25.51
N ARG A 283 -18.71 -4.69 -25.16
CA ARG A 283 -18.31 -5.75 -26.09
C ARG A 283 -17.82 -7.01 -25.39
N HIS A 284 -17.69 -8.08 -26.16
CA HIS A 284 -17.01 -9.32 -25.81
C HIS A 284 -15.76 -9.51 -26.68
N SER A 285 -14.71 -10.11 -26.13
CA SER A 285 -13.46 -10.45 -26.81
C SER A 285 -12.88 -11.75 -26.28
N VAL A 286 -12.17 -12.50 -27.13
CA VAL A 286 -11.35 -13.65 -26.75
C VAL A 286 -9.89 -13.30 -26.98
N GLU A 287 -9.06 -13.41 -25.95
CA GLU A 287 -7.68 -12.91 -25.95
C GLU A 287 -6.69 -13.95 -25.43
N PRO A 288 -5.47 -14.04 -25.99
CA PRO A 288 -4.46 -14.95 -25.50
C PRO A 288 -3.98 -14.58 -24.07
N PHE A 289 -3.55 -15.58 -23.30
CA PHE A 289 -2.92 -15.40 -21.99
C PHE A 289 -1.66 -16.25 -21.82
#